data_AF-A0A6I2GTV3-F1
#
_entry.id   AF-A0A6I2GTV3-F1
#
_cell.length_a   1.000
_cell.length_b   1.000
_cell.length_c   1.000
_cell.angle_alpha   90.00
_cell.angle_beta   90.00
_cell.angle_gamma   90.00
#
_symmetry.space_group_name_H-M   'P 1'
#
loop_
_entity.id
_entity.type
_entity.pdbx_description
1 polymer ?
#
loop_
_entity_poly.entity_id
_entity_poly.type
_entity_poly.pdbx_seq_one_letter_code
_entity_poly.pdbx_strand_id
1 'polypeptide(L)'
;MEPTSPPEDWKPQPARSGADVRALTLSAEEGFLLSRLDGATAVRHLPALTGLSGAQVGTLLARLVAAGAVQPVAVPAVSRPTPLPAAPRIAPLGGAASSAVPRIAPGVTAVRAAAAVPAPPAGAHAAAAEPPSARDAGSSEAGAEEASAGSASAHDASARDAGAEHASAHDAGAEHASTEDAGTDEAVAEEDEVPDASGTLRRLFEAELHALSADERTARARGAVEPELSALCFDPLPAVVRALLENPRAGLVQARLIARHHVTAVGLEAVGGRPAFAADTGVRRWLARNPHLPVGLLRRLWGMRRLLEQYKLMVDRDIPEQTRRGARELLRTRFASGPAEERVELILRTEGRALASLSGLPVDGRTAALLCGRTYTSVLLLQNLARWSAAPPQLIAHLLRQELVRRQPQLRTQLQRHPNAPAEARRG
;
A
#
# COMPACT_ATOMS: atom_id res chain seq x y z
N MET A 1 -45.22 6.50 22.97
CA MET A 1 -44.83 6.72 21.56
C MET A 1 -44.32 5.40 21.04
N GLU A 2 -45.03 4.75 20.11
CA GLU A 2 -44.49 3.58 19.43
C GLU A 2 -43.18 3.95 18.74
N PRO A 3 -42.11 3.14 18.87
CA PRO A 3 -40.88 3.39 18.15
C PRO A 3 -41.18 3.19 16.65
N THR A 4 -41.26 4.30 15.92
CA THR A 4 -41.43 4.27 14.48
C THR A 4 -40.23 3.54 13.88
N SER A 5 -40.46 2.37 13.28
CA SER A 5 -39.40 1.62 12.60
C SER A 5 -38.72 2.51 11.56
N PRO A 6 -37.37 2.57 11.53
CA PRO A 6 -36.68 3.40 10.56
C PRO A 6 -36.94 2.91 9.13
N PRO A 7 -36.94 3.81 8.12
CA PRO A 7 -37.11 3.41 6.73
C PRO A 7 -35.95 2.52 6.27
N GLU A 8 -36.24 1.47 5.49
CA GLU A 8 -35.28 0.43 5.10
C GLU A 8 -34.09 0.95 4.25
N ASP A 9 -34.29 2.07 3.55
CA ASP A 9 -33.29 2.75 2.73
C ASP A 9 -32.39 3.72 3.50
N TRP A 10 -32.69 3.94 4.79
CA TRP A 10 -31.88 4.84 5.60
C TRP A 10 -30.46 4.29 5.80
N LYS A 11 -29.47 5.18 5.73
CA LYS A 11 -28.06 4.88 5.97
C LYS A 11 -27.63 5.52 7.29
N PRO A 12 -27.71 4.79 8.41
CA PRO A 12 -27.39 5.36 9.72
C PRO A 12 -25.92 5.76 9.78
N GLN A 13 -25.66 7.00 10.21
CA GLN A 13 -24.32 7.55 10.37
C GLN A 13 -24.03 7.78 11.86
N PRO A 14 -22.82 7.43 12.35
CA PRO A 14 -22.38 7.85 13.67
C PRO A 14 -22.45 9.38 13.83
N ALA A 15 -22.73 9.86 15.03
CA ALA A 15 -22.73 11.29 15.31
C ALA A 15 -21.34 11.90 15.06
N ARG A 16 -21.24 12.85 14.11
CA ARG A 16 -19.96 13.44 13.66
C ARG A 16 -19.34 14.46 14.62
N SER A 17 -19.98 14.77 15.75
CA SER A 17 -19.52 15.82 16.67
C SER A 17 -19.32 15.26 18.08
N GLY A 18 -18.08 14.97 18.44
CA GLY A 18 -17.57 15.00 19.83
C GLY A 18 -18.24 14.13 20.89
N ALA A 19 -19.23 13.29 20.55
CA ALA A 19 -19.83 12.36 21.49
C ALA A 19 -18.76 11.34 21.87
N ASP A 20 -18.25 11.45 23.09
CA ASP A 20 -17.33 10.46 23.64
C ASP A 20 -18.10 9.14 23.77
N VAL A 21 -17.90 8.24 22.80
CA VAL A 21 -18.56 6.93 22.73
C VAL A 21 -18.29 6.12 24.00
N ARG A 22 -17.20 6.41 24.73
CA ARG A 22 -16.87 5.78 26.02
C ARG A 22 -17.70 6.32 27.19
N ALA A 23 -18.26 7.51 27.08
CA ALA A 23 -19.13 8.10 28.09
C ALA A 23 -20.60 7.63 27.95
N LEU A 24 -20.96 6.99 26.83
CA LEU A 24 -22.30 6.44 26.60
C LEU A 24 -22.42 5.05 27.22
N THR A 25 -23.48 4.82 28.01
CA THR A 25 -23.81 3.50 28.58
C THR A 25 -24.45 2.62 27.51
N LEU A 26 -23.62 2.09 26.61
CA LEU A 26 -24.05 1.18 25.55
C LEU A 26 -23.95 -0.28 26.02
N SER A 27 -24.94 -1.09 25.67
CA SER A 27 -24.84 -2.55 25.78
C SER A 27 -23.83 -3.11 24.76
N ALA A 28 -23.39 -4.35 24.97
CA ALA A 28 -22.46 -5.03 24.06
C ALA A 28 -23.01 -5.10 22.61
N GLU A 29 -24.31 -5.33 22.45
CA GLU A 29 -24.97 -5.40 21.14
C GLU A 29 -25.05 -4.03 20.46
N GLU A 30 -25.33 -2.97 21.22
CA GLU A 30 -25.35 -1.59 20.73
C GLU A 30 -23.96 -1.12 20.29
N GLY A 31 -22.94 -1.40 21.10
CA GLY A 31 -21.55 -1.10 20.75
C GLY A 31 -21.08 -1.88 19.52
N PHE A 32 -21.47 -3.17 19.41
CA PHE A 32 -21.17 -3.99 18.24
C PHE A 32 -21.85 -3.45 16.98
N LEU A 33 -23.15 -3.14 17.03
CA LEU A 33 -23.87 -2.56 15.90
C LEU A 33 -23.26 -1.21 15.48
N LEU A 34 -22.96 -0.34 16.45
CA LEU A 34 -22.34 0.97 16.22
C LEU A 34 -20.96 0.84 15.53
N SER A 35 -20.15 -0.16 15.91
CA SER A 35 -18.85 -0.44 15.28
C SER A 35 -18.95 -0.83 13.80
N ARG A 36 -20.13 -1.23 13.34
CA ARG A 36 -20.41 -1.64 11.96
C ARG A 36 -21.05 -0.54 11.12
N LEU A 37 -21.39 0.60 11.73
CA LEU A 37 -21.98 1.74 11.01
C LEU A 37 -20.89 2.56 10.34
N ASP A 38 -20.70 2.35 9.05
CA ASP A 38 -19.77 3.10 8.19
C ASP A 38 -20.41 4.33 7.52
N GLY A 39 -21.73 4.48 7.65
CA GLY A 39 -22.53 5.52 7.01
C GLY A 39 -22.83 5.31 5.52
N ALA A 40 -22.37 4.20 4.93
CA ALA A 40 -22.63 3.80 3.55
C ALA A 40 -23.66 2.66 3.45
N THR A 41 -23.76 1.84 4.50
CA THR A 41 -24.63 0.67 4.57
C THR A 41 -26.08 1.05 4.93
N ALA A 42 -27.05 0.58 4.14
CA ALA A 42 -28.47 0.78 4.41
C ALA A 42 -29.01 -0.19 5.48
N VAL A 43 -30.05 0.20 6.22
CA VAL A 43 -30.63 -0.61 7.33
C VAL A 43 -30.95 -2.04 6.91
N ARG A 44 -31.52 -2.24 5.71
CA ARG A 44 -31.85 -3.58 5.17
C ARG A 44 -30.66 -4.55 5.08
N HIS A 45 -29.43 -4.06 5.01
CA HIS A 45 -28.22 -4.89 4.87
C HIS A 45 -27.53 -5.18 6.21
N LEU A 46 -27.92 -4.49 7.29
CA LEU A 46 -27.35 -4.67 8.61
C LEU A 46 -27.63 -6.05 9.25
N PRO A 47 -28.80 -6.69 9.06
CA PRO A 47 -29.03 -8.05 9.54
C PRO A 47 -27.99 -9.06 9.02
N ALA A 48 -27.64 -8.98 7.73
CA ALA A 48 -26.67 -9.88 7.12
C ALA A 48 -25.24 -9.67 7.66
N LEU A 49 -24.89 -8.44 8.05
CA LEU A 49 -23.56 -8.10 8.56
C LEU A 49 -23.39 -8.38 10.06
N THR A 50 -24.49 -8.38 10.81
CA THR A 50 -24.48 -8.50 12.27
C THR A 50 -24.99 -9.85 12.77
N GLY A 51 -25.70 -10.60 11.93
CA GLY A 51 -26.37 -11.84 12.34
C GLY A 51 -27.65 -11.62 13.16
N LEU A 52 -28.07 -10.36 13.35
CA LEU A 52 -29.27 -9.99 14.12
C LEU A 52 -30.51 -9.96 13.22
N SER A 53 -31.69 -10.20 13.80
CA SER A 53 -32.95 -10.05 13.06
C SER A 53 -33.24 -8.58 12.72
N GLY A 54 -33.99 -8.32 11.64
CA GLY A 54 -34.36 -6.95 11.25
C GLY A 54 -35.08 -6.16 12.35
N ALA A 55 -35.93 -6.83 13.14
CA ALA A 55 -36.63 -6.23 14.28
C ALA A 55 -35.67 -5.84 15.42
N GLN A 56 -34.67 -6.69 15.70
CA GLN A 56 -33.62 -6.39 16.70
C GLN A 56 -32.74 -5.22 16.25
N VAL A 57 -32.31 -5.22 14.98
CA VAL A 57 -31.53 -4.11 14.41
C VAL A 57 -32.31 -2.79 14.52
N GLY A 58 -33.60 -2.78 14.16
CA GLY A 58 -34.45 -1.59 14.29
C GLY A 58 -34.55 -1.08 15.74
N THR A 59 -34.72 -1.99 16.70
CA THR A 59 -34.79 -1.66 18.14
C THR A 59 -33.47 -1.07 18.65
N LEU A 60 -32.34 -1.66 18.28
CA LEU A 60 -31.01 -1.19 18.67
C LEU A 60 -30.68 0.16 18.03
N LEU A 61 -31.03 0.37 16.76
CA LEU A 61 -30.87 1.67 16.10
C LEU A 61 -31.70 2.77 16.77
N ALA A 62 -32.94 2.48 17.16
CA ALA A 62 -33.78 3.45 17.88
C ALA A 62 -33.14 3.86 19.22
N ARG A 63 -32.57 2.90 19.95
CA ARG A 63 -31.83 3.18 21.21
C ARG A 63 -30.56 3.98 20.98
N LEU A 64 -29.78 3.64 19.94
CA LEU A 64 -28.57 4.38 19.57
C LEU A 64 -28.86 5.83 19.14
N VAL A 65 -29.99 6.06 18.46
CA VAL A 65 -30.44 7.43 18.12
C VAL A 65 -30.87 8.18 19.40
N ALA A 66 -31.61 7.53 20.29
CA ALA A 66 -32.02 8.14 21.56
C ALA A 66 -30.81 8.46 22.47
N ALA A 67 -29.77 7.64 22.43
CA ALA A 67 -28.50 7.87 23.13
C ALA A 67 -27.60 8.92 22.45
N GLY A 68 -28.00 9.45 21.30
CA GLY A 68 -27.21 10.42 20.53
C GLY A 68 -25.97 9.85 19.84
N ALA A 69 -25.83 8.51 19.79
CA ALA A 69 -24.71 7.84 19.15
C ALA A 69 -24.83 7.83 17.61
N VAL A 70 -26.06 7.85 17.09
CA VAL A 70 -26.39 7.80 15.66
C VAL A 70 -27.26 9.01 15.31
N GLN A 71 -26.98 9.66 14.18
CA GLN A 71 -27.75 10.83 13.72
C GLN A 71 -29.20 10.42 13.44
N PRO A 72 -30.21 11.19 13.86
CA PRO A 72 -31.61 10.84 13.58
C PRO A 72 -31.91 10.87 12.08
N VAL A 73 -32.91 10.08 11.65
CA VAL A 73 -33.44 10.13 10.29
C VAL A 73 -33.90 11.56 10.00
N ALA A 74 -33.26 12.23 9.04
CA ALA A 74 -33.69 13.54 8.58
C ALA A 74 -35.05 13.39 7.90
N VAL A 75 -36.13 13.72 8.62
CA VAL A 75 -37.46 13.84 8.02
C VAL A 75 -37.38 15.01 7.02
N PRO A 76 -37.63 14.81 5.72
CA PRO A 76 -37.63 15.91 4.77
C PRO A 76 -38.68 16.92 5.23
N ALA A 77 -38.23 18.13 5.56
CA ALA A 77 -39.11 19.23 5.91
C ALA A 77 -40.07 19.45 4.73
N VAL A 78 -41.37 19.24 4.95
CA VAL A 78 -42.41 19.59 4.01
C VAL A 78 -42.34 21.10 3.82
N SER A 79 -41.80 21.53 2.67
CA SER A 79 -41.74 22.92 2.26
C SER A 79 -43.15 23.52 2.28
N ARG A 80 -43.43 24.40 3.24
CA ARG A 80 -44.61 25.27 3.16
C ARG A 80 -44.50 26.12 1.89
N PRO A 81 -45.58 26.24 1.10
CA PRO A 81 -45.55 27.08 -0.10
C PRO A 81 -45.37 28.55 0.29
N THR A 82 -44.34 29.17 -0.27
CA THR A 82 -44.04 30.59 -0.19
C THR A 82 -45.18 31.41 -0.82
N PRO A 83 -45.73 32.46 -0.17
CA PRO A 83 -46.71 33.33 -0.81
C PRO A 83 -46.04 34.19 -1.91
N LEU A 84 -46.75 34.38 -3.03
CA LEU A 84 -46.33 35.21 -4.17
C LEU A 84 -45.96 36.65 -3.78
N PRO A 85 -44.99 37.28 -4.48
CA PRO A 85 -44.67 38.69 -4.29
C PRO A 85 -45.74 39.60 -4.90
N ALA A 86 -46.25 40.54 -4.09
CA ALA A 86 -47.16 41.59 -4.51
C ALA A 86 -46.43 42.68 -5.33
N ALA A 87 -47.11 43.14 -6.38
CA ALA A 87 -46.63 44.18 -7.30
C ALA A 87 -46.35 45.53 -6.62
N PRO A 88 -45.39 46.33 -7.12
CA PRO A 88 -45.13 47.67 -6.58
C PRO A 88 -46.18 48.68 -7.07
N ARG A 89 -46.74 49.43 -6.11
CA ARG A 89 -47.65 50.56 -6.34
C ARG A 89 -46.87 51.83 -6.74
N ILE A 90 -47.54 52.63 -7.56
CA ILE A 90 -47.09 53.87 -8.19
C ILE A 90 -47.33 55.10 -7.27
N ALA A 91 -46.31 55.98 -7.20
CA ALA A 91 -46.27 57.45 -7.01
C ALA A 91 -46.70 58.10 -5.66
N PRO A 92 -46.36 59.39 -5.34
CA PRO A 92 -45.73 60.43 -6.18
C PRO A 92 -44.61 61.33 -5.57
N LEU A 93 -44.02 62.10 -6.50
CA LEU A 93 -43.28 63.37 -6.49
C LEU A 93 -43.01 64.15 -5.17
N GLY A 94 -41.75 64.60 -5.09
CA GLY A 94 -41.26 65.83 -4.47
C GLY A 94 -39.73 65.71 -4.32
N GLY A 95 -38.84 66.44 -4.99
CA GLY A 95 -38.91 67.78 -5.54
C GLY A 95 -37.86 68.64 -4.82
N ALA A 96 -36.59 68.57 -5.22
CA ALA A 96 -35.60 69.65 -5.04
C ALA A 96 -34.31 69.35 -5.81
N ALA A 97 -33.98 70.26 -6.70
CA ALA A 97 -32.79 70.29 -7.54
C ALA A 97 -31.52 70.59 -6.74
N SER A 98 -30.35 70.15 -7.21
CA SER A 98 -29.33 71.08 -7.71
C SER A 98 -28.11 70.37 -8.30
N SER A 99 -27.91 70.60 -9.61
CA SER A 99 -26.67 70.81 -10.35
C SER A 99 -25.31 70.41 -9.74
N ALA A 100 -24.59 69.50 -10.40
CA ALA A 100 -23.27 69.77 -11.01
C ALA A 100 -22.71 68.53 -11.73
N VAL A 101 -22.28 68.74 -12.98
CA VAL A 101 -21.66 67.83 -13.95
C VAL A 101 -20.51 68.66 -14.58
N PRO A 102 -19.48 68.13 -15.29
CA PRO A 102 -18.74 66.86 -15.25
C PRO A 102 -17.20 67.07 -15.23
N ARG A 103 -16.42 65.98 -15.27
CA ARG A 103 -15.23 65.77 -16.16
C ARG A 103 -14.90 64.27 -16.12
N ILE A 104 -15.33 63.44 -17.08
CA ILE A 104 -14.69 63.08 -18.36
C ILE A 104 -13.16 62.89 -18.25
N ALA A 105 -12.70 61.64 -18.24
CA ALA A 105 -11.83 61.06 -19.28
C ALA A 105 -11.63 59.53 -19.08
N PRO A 106 -11.29 58.77 -20.14
CA PRO A 106 -11.70 57.37 -20.32
C PRO A 106 -10.55 56.35 -20.54
N GLY A 107 -10.93 55.07 -20.67
CA GLY A 107 -10.13 53.96 -21.26
C GLY A 107 -9.94 52.80 -20.29
N VAL A 108 -10.66 51.66 -20.30
CA VAL A 108 -10.96 50.69 -21.38
C VAL A 108 -9.65 50.24 -22.05
N THR A 109 -9.16 49.02 -21.87
CA THR A 109 -9.74 47.75 -22.36
C THR A 109 -9.31 46.52 -21.54
N ALA A 110 -10.26 45.60 -21.32
CA ALA A 110 -10.04 44.17 -21.09
C ALA A 110 -9.49 43.50 -22.36
N VAL A 111 -8.84 42.32 -22.31
CA VAL A 111 -9.42 40.96 -22.45
C VAL A 111 -8.21 39.99 -22.38
N ARG A 112 -8.10 39.14 -21.35
CA ARG A 112 -8.50 37.72 -21.26
C ARG A 112 -7.58 36.69 -21.97
N ALA A 113 -6.91 35.91 -21.10
CA ALA A 113 -6.71 34.44 -21.07
C ALA A 113 -6.02 33.65 -22.20
N ALA A 114 -4.96 32.96 -21.74
CA ALA A 114 -4.73 31.51 -21.77
C ALA A 114 -4.02 30.83 -22.96
N ALA A 115 -3.03 30.02 -22.55
CA ALA A 115 -2.67 28.68 -23.01
C ALA A 115 -1.41 28.49 -23.90
N ALA A 116 -0.59 27.55 -23.40
CA ALA A 116 0.16 26.51 -24.11
C ALA A 116 1.46 26.84 -24.89
N VAL A 117 2.54 26.26 -24.37
CA VAL A 117 3.81 25.81 -24.98
C VAL A 117 3.58 24.40 -25.60
N PRO A 118 4.41 23.74 -26.45
CA PRO A 118 5.68 24.09 -27.16
C PRO A 118 5.75 23.71 -28.68
N ALA A 119 6.79 24.18 -29.39
CA ALA A 119 7.63 23.38 -30.32
C ALA A 119 8.78 24.24 -30.91
N PRO A 120 9.99 23.70 -31.12
CA PRO A 120 10.94 24.22 -32.11
C PRO A 120 11.09 23.23 -33.28
N PRO A 121 11.32 23.72 -34.51
CA PRO A 121 12.44 23.16 -35.28
C PRO A 121 13.11 24.16 -36.25
N ALA A 122 14.40 23.95 -36.53
CA ALA A 122 15.01 23.92 -37.87
C ALA A 122 16.49 24.41 -37.88
N GLY A 123 17.31 23.69 -38.65
CA GLY A 123 18.73 23.97 -38.94
C GLY A 123 19.53 22.65 -38.91
N ALA A 124 19.36 21.71 -39.86
CA ALA A 124 19.89 21.70 -41.23
C ALA A 124 21.42 21.79 -41.29
N HIS A 125 22.10 20.67 -41.58
CA HIS A 125 23.11 20.57 -42.63
C HIS A 125 23.27 19.10 -43.07
N ALA A 126 23.31 18.94 -44.39
CA ALA A 126 23.33 17.73 -45.16
C ALA A 126 24.74 17.12 -45.26
N ALA A 127 24.81 15.79 -45.41
CA ALA A 127 25.80 15.14 -46.27
C ALA A 127 25.30 13.74 -46.66
N ALA A 128 25.33 13.49 -47.97
CA ALA A 128 24.87 12.31 -48.66
C ALA A 128 25.83 11.11 -48.53
N ALA A 129 25.28 9.89 -48.61
CA ALA A 129 25.83 8.81 -49.43
C ALA A 129 24.85 7.61 -49.46
N GLU A 130 24.60 7.13 -50.68
CA GLU A 130 23.70 6.04 -51.07
C GLU A 130 24.27 4.62 -50.81
N PRO A 131 23.45 3.55 -51.00
CA PRO A 131 23.61 2.23 -50.39
C PRO A 131 24.28 1.19 -51.31
N PRO A 132 24.40 -0.07 -50.84
CA PRO A 132 23.99 -1.15 -51.73
C PRO A 132 23.17 -2.27 -51.07
N SER A 133 22.05 -2.54 -51.73
CA SER A 133 21.42 -3.79 -52.13
C SER A 133 22.02 -5.14 -51.68
N ALA A 134 21.13 -5.93 -51.06
CA ALA A 134 20.82 -7.36 -51.28
C ALA A 134 21.90 -8.31 -51.84
N ARG A 135 22.18 -9.40 -51.10
CA ARG A 135 22.34 -10.74 -51.70
C ARG A 135 21.74 -11.85 -50.84
N ASP A 136 21.04 -12.69 -51.59
CA ASP A 136 20.43 -13.98 -51.33
C ASP A 136 21.49 -15.10 -51.48
N ALA A 137 21.33 -16.17 -50.69
CA ALA A 137 21.93 -17.52 -50.79
C ALA A 137 21.65 -18.22 -49.44
N GLY A 138 20.99 -19.37 -49.32
CA GLY A 138 20.85 -20.48 -50.24
C GLY A 138 21.43 -21.73 -49.59
N SER A 139 20.53 -22.63 -49.16
CA SER A 139 20.64 -24.10 -49.26
C SER A 139 21.72 -24.87 -48.46
N SER A 140 21.30 -25.83 -47.65
CA SER A 140 21.36 -27.28 -48.01
C SER A 140 21.42 -28.20 -46.79
N GLU A 141 20.54 -29.19 -46.85
CA GLU A 141 20.47 -30.44 -46.10
C GLU A 141 21.69 -31.36 -46.31
N ALA A 142 21.96 -32.22 -45.31
CA ALA A 142 22.38 -33.63 -45.34
C ALA A 142 22.84 -33.99 -43.91
N GLY A 143 22.53 -35.10 -43.25
CA GLY A 143 21.98 -36.39 -43.65
C GLY A 143 22.71 -37.48 -42.83
N ALA A 144 21.96 -38.33 -42.13
CA ALA A 144 22.30 -39.69 -41.65
C ALA A 144 23.50 -39.83 -40.66
N GLU A 145 23.66 -40.82 -39.77
CA GLU A 145 23.24 -42.23 -39.72
C GLU A 145 23.08 -42.76 -38.27
N GLU A 146 22.38 -43.89 -38.20
CA GLU A 146 22.18 -44.79 -37.06
C GLU A 146 23.44 -45.57 -36.62
N ALA A 147 23.49 -45.94 -35.34
CA ALA A 147 23.99 -47.23 -34.82
C ALA A 147 23.52 -47.34 -33.35
N SER A 148 22.51 -48.13 -32.99
CA SER A 148 22.43 -49.59 -32.87
C SER A 148 23.27 -50.22 -31.74
N ALA A 149 22.51 -50.86 -30.83
CA ALA A 149 22.77 -52.07 -30.04
C ALA A 149 23.73 -52.05 -28.83
N GLY A 150 23.17 -52.51 -27.69
CA GLY A 150 23.90 -52.92 -26.49
C GLY A 150 22.97 -53.36 -25.36
N SER A 151 22.38 -54.55 -25.50
CA SER A 151 21.54 -55.25 -24.51
C SER A 151 22.40 -56.02 -23.47
N ALA A 152 22.04 -55.97 -22.19
CA ALA A 152 22.19 -57.04 -21.18
C ALA A 152 21.38 -56.64 -19.91
N SER A 153 20.23 -57.25 -19.61
CA SER A 153 20.05 -58.46 -18.77
C SER A 153 20.62 -58.30 -17.36
N ALA A 154 19.81 -57.96 -16.34
CA ALA A 154 18.96 -58.83 -15.50
C ALA A 154 19.69 -59.44 -14.28
N HIS A 155 19.32 -58.96 -13.09
CA HIS A 155 19.31 -59.65 -11.77
C HIS A 155 18.27 -58.87 -10.93
N ASP A 156 17.03 -59.31 -10.82
CA ASP A 156 16.53 -60.32 -9.87
C ASP A 156 17.04 -60.14 -8.43
N ALA A 157 16.18 -59.56 -7.59
CA ALA A 157 16.07 -59.88 -6.17
C ALA A 157 14.72 -59.36 -5.66
N SER A 158 13.76 -60.26 -5.58
CA SER A 158 12.48 -60.07 -4.89
C SER A 158 12.58 -60.53 -3.43
N ALA A 159 12.18 -59.71 -2.48
CA ALA A 159 11.63 -60.11 -1.17
C ALA A 159 10.81 -58.89 -0.65
N ARG A 160 9.47 -58.95 -0.65
CA ARG A 160 8.58 -59.37 0.47
C ARG A 160 8.90 -58.61 1.77
N ASP A 161 7.98 -58.19 2.62
CA ASP A 161 6.51 -58.11 2.73
C ASP A 161 6.31 -57.59 4.16
N ALA A 162 5.44 -56.62 4.39
CA ALA A 162 4.74 -56.38 5.67
C ALA A 162 3.89 -55.11 5.55
N GLY A 163 2.58 -55.29 5.57
CA GLY A 163 1.58 -54.23 5.57
C GLY A 163 1.20 -53.71 6.96
N ALA A 164 -0.04 -53.23 7.01
CA ALA A 164 -0.84 -52.74 8.15
C ALA A 164 -0.91 -51.21 8.35
N GLU A 165 -1.83 -50.66 7.55
CA GLU A 165 -2.88 -49.66 7.80
C GLU A 165 -3.11 -48.99 9.18
N HIS A 166 -3.69 -47.79 9.03
CA HIS A 166 -4.73 -47.11 9.83
C HIS A 166 -4.38 -46.09 10.94
N ALA A 167 -4.55 -44.82 10.54
CA ALA A 167 -5.32 -43.74 11.18
C ALA A 167 -4.95 -43.24 12.60
N SER A 168 -4.59 -41.96 12.71
CA SER A 168 -5.52 -40.87 13.08
C SER A 168 -4.79 -39.54 13.27
N ALA A 169 -5.52 -38.47 12.95
CA ALA A 169 -5.11 -37.08 13.07
C ALA A 169 -5.30 -36.55 14.51
N HIS A 170 -4.39 -35.67 14.94
CA HIS A 170 -4.55 -34.50 15.84
C HIS A 170 -3.19 -33.79 15.81
N ASP A 171 -3.03 -32.62 15.19
CA ASP A 171 -3.33 -31.27 15.70
C ASP A 171 -2.50 -30.85 16.94
N ALA A 172 -2.06 -29.59 16.91
CA ALA A 172 -1.25 -28.82 17.86
C ALA A 172 0.28 -28.98 17.79
N GLY A 173 0.95 -27.88 17.40
CA GLY A 173 2.40 -27.73 17.50
C GLY A 173 2.96 -26.53 16.75
N ALA A 174 2.34 -25.36 16.93
CA ALA A 174 3.06 -24.11 16.71
C ALA A 174 4.15 -24.01 17.78
N GLU A 175 5.41 -23.82 17.36
CA GLU A 175 6.34 -22.79 17.86
C GLU A 175 7.80 -23.09 17.47
N HIS A 176 8.55 -22.00 17.32
CA HIS A 176 10.01 -21.90 17.18
C HIS A 176 10.68 -22.44 15.91
N ALA A 177 10.69 -21.59 14.88
CA ALA A 177 11.80 -21.55 13.93
C ALA A 177 12.48 -20.18 14.04
N SER A 178 13.49 -20.12 14.90
CA SER A 178 14.49 -19.05 14.93
C SER A 178 15.15 -18.99 13.55
N THR A 179 14.95 -17.90 12.84
CA THR A 179 15.65 -17.61 11.58
C THR A 179 16.92 -16.84 11.92
N GLU A 180 18.00 -17.57 12.15
CA GLU A 180 19.34 -17.06 11.91
C GLU A 180 19.86 -17.66 10.61
N ASP A 181 20.65 -16.84 9.92
CA ASP A 181 21.40 -17.10 8.70
C ASP A 181 20.69 -16.92 7.34
N ALA A 182 20.78 -15.68 6.85
CA ALA A 182 20.99 -15.41 5.44
C ALA A 182 21.98 -14.24 5.32
N GLY A 183 23.27 -14.52 5.44
CA GLY A 183 24.33 -13.56 5.18
C GLY A 183 24.33 -13.09 3.71
N THR A 184 24.12 -11.79 3.49
CA THR A 184 24.84 -10.99 2.48
C THR A 184 24.74 -9.51 2.84
N ASP A 185 25.85 -8.97 3.33
CA ASP A 185 26.35 -7.59 3.14
C ASP A 185 25.31 -6.52 2.77
N GLU A 186 24.55 -6.09 3.76
CA GLU A 186 24.38 -4.66 3.98
C GLU A 186 24.91 -4.41 5.37
N ALA A 187 25.91 -3.54 5.48
CA ALA A 187 26.38 -3.01 6.74
C ALA A 187 25.15 -2.75 7.63
N VAL A 188 25.10 -3.46 8.75
CA VAL A 188 24.20 -3.16 9.85
C VAL A 188 24.56 -1.73 10.23
N ALA A 189 23.88 -0.77 9.62
CA ALA A 189 23.83 0.58 10.13
C ALA A 189 23.22 0.38 11.52
N GLU A 190 24.12 0.43 12.50
CA GLU A 190 23.87 0.27 13.91
C GLU A 190 22.53 0.92 14.24
N GLU A 191 21.80 0.23 15.10
CA GLU A 191 20.61 0.76 15.74
C GLU A 191 20.99 2.06 16.45
N ASP A 192 20.94 3.19 15.74
CA ASP A 192 20.68 4.51 16.31
C ASP A 192 19.21 4.52 16.80
N GLU A 193 18.80 3.51 17.57
CA GLU A 193 17.88 3.79 18.65
C GLU A 193 18.65 4.73 19.55
N VAL A 194 18.31 6.02 19.53
CA VAL A 194 18.66 6.92 20.62
C VAL A 194 17.72 6.54 21.76
N PRO A 195 18.11 5.65 22.71
CA PRO A 195 17.19 5.22 23.75
C PRO A 195 17.20 6.35 24.79
N ASP A 196 16.06 6.58 25.43
CA ASP A 196 15.86 7.54 26.53
C ASP A 196 15.93 9.06 26.25
N ALA A 197 16.59 9.55 25.20
CA ALA A 197 16.61 11.01 24.94
C ALA A 197 15.24 11.56 24.49
N SER A 198 14.45 10.77 23.75
CA SER A 198 13.14 11.19 23.24
C SER A 198 12.16 11.57 24.34
N GLY A 199 12.21 10.89 25.50
CA GLY A 199 11.37 11.23 26.66
C GLY A 199 11.73 12.59 27.25
N THR A 200 13.02 12.87 27.38
CA THR A 200 13.54 14.15 27.88
C THR A 200 13.22 15.31 26.94
N LEU A 201 13.42 15.12 25.64
CA LEU A 201 13.11 16.12 24.60
C LEU A 201 11.62 16.45 24.55
N ARG A 202 10.76 15.42 24.68
CA ARG A 202 9.31 15.60 24.72
C ARG A 202 8.86 16.39 25.95
N ARG A 203 9.44 16.12 27.12
CA ARG A 203 9.17 16.90 28.34
C ARG A 203 9.57 18.37 28.18
N LEU A 204 10.74 18.64 27.58
CA LEU A 204 11.17 20.00 27.30
C LEU A 204 10.16 20.72 26.39
N PHE A 205 9.72 20.06 25.33
CA PHE A 205 8.68 20.61 24.45
C PHE A 205 7.39 20.93 25.20
N GLU A 206 6.86 19.98 25.97
CA GLU A 206 5.59 20.13 26.68
C GLU A 206 5.65 21.22 27.77
N ALA A 207 6.80 21.36 28.47
CA ALA A 207 6.96 22.32 29.56
C ALA A 207 7.20 23.76 29.09
N GLU A 208 8.03 23.95 28.06
CA GLU A 208 8.55 25.30 27.72
C GLU A 208 8.06 25.81 26.37
N LEU A 209 7.99 24.93 25.37
CA LEU A 209 7.79 25.34 23.98
C LEU A 209 6.33 25.31 23.58
N HIS A 210 5.55 24.34 24.09
CA HIS A 210 4.15 24.15 23.73
C HIS A 210 3.26 25.34 24.13
N ALA A 211 3.60 26.03 25.22
CA ALA A 211 2.87 27.20 25.70
C ALA A 211 3.01 28.44 24.79
N LEU A 212 4.03 28.46 23.92
CA LEU A 212 4.27 29.56 23.00
C LEU A 212 3.26 29.53 21.83
N SER A 213 2.98 30.71 21.29
CA SER A 213 2.12 30.81 20.11
C SER A 213 2.72 30.08 18.90
N ALA A 214 1.86 29.73 17.94
CA ALA A 214 2.30 29.05 16.72
C ALA A 214 3.36 29.86 15.94
N ASP A 215 3.21 31.18 15.90
CA ASP A 215 4.13 32.07 15.18
C ASP A 215 5.48 32.17 15.89
N GLU A 216 5.49 32.24 17.23
CA GLU A 216 6.71 32.23 18.03
C GLU A 216 7.48 30.92 17.88
N ARG A 217 6.79 29.77 17.95
CA ARG A 217 7.43 28.46 17.73
C ARG A 217 8.02 28.34 16.32
N THR A 218 7.30 28.83 15.32
CA THR A 218 7.77 28.84 13.93
C THR A 218 8.99 29.75 13.76
N ALA A 219 9.01 30.91 14.41
CA ALA A 219 10.17 31.82 14.39
C ALA A 219 11.39 31.19 15.08
N ARG A 220 11.20 30.61 16.27
CA ARG A 220 12.26 29.92 17.03
C ARG A 220 12.83 28.73 16.28
N ALA A 221 11.99 27.92 15.64
CA ALA A 221 12.42 26.75 14.86
C ALA A 221 13.53 27.04 13.85
N ARG A 222 13.50 28.19 13.18
CA ARG A 222 14.51 28.56 12.16
C ARG A 222 15.91 28.79 12.72
N GLY A 223 16.00 29.21 13.99
CA GLY A 223 17.25 29.55 14.67
C GLY A 223 17.60 28.64 15.86
N ALA A 224 16.73 27.68 16.19
CA ALA A 224 16.87 26.81 17.34
C ALA A 224 18.18 26.02 17.32
N VAL A 225 18.67 25.72 18.52
CA VAL A 225 19.90 24.98 18.78
C VAL A 225 19.58 23.80 19.70
N GLU A 226 20.45 22.79 19.79
CA GLU A 226 20.21 21.69 20.74
C GLU A 226 20.20 22.21 22.20
N PRO A 227 19.32 21.69 23.08
CA PRO A 227 18.33 20.62 22.86
C PRO A 227 16.97 21.10 22.30
N GLU A 228 16.74 22.41 22.21
CA GLU A 228 15.48 23.01 21.75
C GLU A 228 15.13 22.57 20.32
N LEU A 229 16.13 22.49 19.44
CA LEU A 229 15.97 22.05 18.05
C LEU A 229 15.33 20.66 17.95
N SER A 230 15.83 19.69 18.71
CA SER A 230 15.27 18.34 18.75
C SER A 230 13.92 18.29 19.49
N ALA A 231 13.70 19.12 20.50
CA ALA A 231 12.41 19.21 21.20
C ALA A 231 11.29 19.76 20.29
N LEU A 232 11.57 20.75 19.45
CA LEU A 232 10.59 21.28 18.49
C LEU A 232 10.17 20.25 17.43
N CYS A 233 10.89 19.14 17.24
CA CYS A 233 10.49 18.06 16.33
C CYS A 233 9.19 17.34 16.76
N PHE A 234 8.77 17.49 18.03
CA PHE A 234 7.51 16.95 18.55
C PHE A 234 6.30 17.86 18.30
N ASP A 235 6.48 18.99 17.63
CA ASP A 235 5.42 19.93 17.33
C ASP A 235 4.38 19.34 16.35
N PRO A 236 3.07 19.43 16.65
CA PRO A 236 2.04 18.96 15.74
C PRO A 236 1.82 19.89 14.52
N LEU A 237 2.33 21.12 14.53
CA LEU A 237 2.06 22.11 13.48
C LEU A 237 3.00 21.93 12.26
N PRO A 238 2.45 21.77 11.04
CA PRO A 238 3.27 21.65 9.82
C PRO A 238 4.11 22.90 9.51
N ALA A 239 3.68 24.08 9.98
CA ALA A 239 4.44 25.33 9.81
C ALA A 239 5.77 25.28 10.58
N VAL A 240 5.75 24.79 11.82
CA VAL A 240 6.94 24.64 12.66
C VAL A 240 7.88 23.60 12.07
N VAL A 241 7.35 22.45 11.61
CA VAL A 241 8.17 21.44 10.92
C VAL A 241 8.86 22.01 9.68
N ARG A 242 8.15 22.78 8.85
CA ARG A 242 8.77 23.41 7.67
C ARG A 242 9.90 24.37 8.06
N ALA A 243 9.67 25.21 9.07
CA ALA A 243 10.67 26.13 9.59
C ALA A 243 11.88 25.41 10.24
N LEU A 244 11.66 24.28 10.92
CA LEU A 244 12.73 23.44 11.46
C LEU A 244 13.59 22.89 10.34
N LEU A 245 12.96 22.37 9.28
CA LEU A 245 13.72 21.84 8.17
C LEU A 245 14.51 22.98 7.46
N GLU A 246 14.02 24.21 7.42
CA GLU A 246 14.78 25.38 6.91
C GLU A 246 16.00 25.75 7.76
N ASN A 247 16.06 25.33 9.02
CA ASN A 247 17.19 25.59 9.90
C ASN A 247 18.45 24.87 9.37
N PRO A 248 19.58 25.56 9.16
CA PRO A 248 20.82 24.96 8.65
C PRO A 248 21.42 23.90 9.57
N ARG A 249 21.00 23.86 10.85
CA ARG A 249 21.44 22.86 11.84
C ARG A 249 20.56 21.61 11.83
N ALA A 250 19.40 21.64 11.17
CA ALA A 250 18.52 20.48 11.08
C ALA A 250 19.06 19.46 10.08
N GLY A 251 19.40 18.27 10.58
CA GLY A 251 19.95 17.16 9.81
C GLY A 251 19.09 15.91 9.85
N LEU A 252 19.75 14.76 9.65
CA LEU A 252 19.08 13.45 9.62
C LEU A 252 18.44 13.07 10.97
N VAL A 253 19.04 13.48 12.09
CA VAL A 253 18.51 13.20 13.44
C VAL A 253 17.11 13.81 13.58
N GLN A 254 16.97 15.10 13.27
CA GLN A 254 15.69 15.81 13.33
C GLN A 254 14.70 15.24 12.32
N ALA A 255 15.13 14.92 11.10
CA ALA A 255 14.28 14.29 10.09
C ALA A 255 13.73 12.93 10.56
N ARG A 256 14.54 12.10 11.22
CA ARG A 256 14.13 10.81 11.80
C ARG A 256 13.15 11.00 12.97
N LEU A 257 13.39 11.98 13.86
CA LEU A 257 12.45 12.33 14.94
C LEU A 257 11.09 12.76 14.40
N ILE A 258 11.06 13.67 13.42
CA ILE A 258 9.82 14.13 12.78
C ILE A 258 9.12 12.96 12.07
N ALA A 259 9.87 12.14 11.31
CA ALA A 259 9.31 10.97 10.64
C ALA A 259 8.63 9.99 11.60
N ARG A 260 9.22 9.78 12.79
CA ARG A 260 8.70 8.86 13.81
C ARG A 260 7.48 9.40 14.55
N HIS A 261 7.46 10.69 14.87
CA HIS A 261 6.52 11.24 15.85
C HIS A 261 5.48 12.20 15.29
N HIS A 262 5.68 12.74 14.08
CA HIS A 262 4.78 13.76 13.58
C HIS A 262 3.42 13.18 13.17
N VAL A 263 2.35 13.90 13.55
CA VAL A 263 0.97 13.40 13.50
C VAL A 263 0.21 13.83 12.25
N THR A 264 0.79 14.69 11.41
CA THR A 264 0.11 15.21 10.22
C THR A 264 0.78 14.76 8.93
N ALA A 265 -0.06 14.39 7.95
CA ALA A 265 0.35 14.09 6.58
C ALA A 265 1.21 15.21 5.96
N VAL A 266 0.84 16.47 6.20
CA VAL A 266 1.49 17.64 5.60
C VAL A 266 2.92 17.81 6.10
N GLY A 267 3.20 17.62 7.39
CA GLY A 267 4.57 17.70 7.88
C GLY A 267 5.41 16.48 7.50
N LEU A 268 4.82 15.29 7.38
CA LEU A 268 5.52 14.12 6.85
C LEU A 268 5.89 14.31 5.36
N GLU A 269 5.01 14.92 4.56
CA GLU A 269 5.31 15.32 3.19
C GLU A 269 6.43 16.35 3.11
N ALA A 270 6.55 17.26 4.09
CA ALA A 270 7.67 18.22 4.13
C ALA A 270 9.02 17.50 4.31
N VAL A 271 9.08 16.48 5.17
CA VAL A 271 10.29 15.63 5.32
C VAL A 271 10.55 14.85 4.03
N GLY A 272 9.54 14.15 3.53
CA GLY A 272 9.63 13.32 2.33
C GLY A 272 9.74 14.08 1.01
N GLY A 273 9.59 15.40 1.02
CA GLY A 273 9.79 16.29 -0.12
C GLY A 273 11.26 16.66 -0.31
N ARG A 274 12.11 16.45 0.69
CA ARG A 274 13.54 16.75 0.61
C ARG A 274 14.32 15.52 0.13
N PRO A 275 15.05 15.61 -1.00
CA PRO A 275 15.70 14.45 -1.60
C PRO A 275 16.77 13.84 -0.69
N ALA A 276 17.52 14.67 0.05
CA ALA A 276 18.52 14.20 1.01
C ALA A 276 17.91 13.30 2.11
N PHE A 277 16.72 13.66 2.62
CA PHE A 277 16.03 12.89 3.65
C PHE A 277 15.29 11.68 3.07
N ALA A 278 14.69 11.82 1.88
CA ALA A 278 14.07 10.71 1.16
C ALA A 278 15.08 9.61 0.78
N ALA A 279 16.34 9.97 0.56
CA ALA A 279 17.44 9.06 0.27
C ALA A 279 17.96 8.31 1.52
N ASP A 280 17.74 8.82 2.73
CA ASP A 280 18.16 8.17 3.97
C ASP A 280 17.27 6.96 4.31
N THR A 281 17.90 5.83 4.62
CA THR A 281 17.19 4.59 4.96
C THR A 281 16.51 4.67 6.31
N GLY A 282 17.10 5.37 7.30
CA GLY A 282 16.51 5.56 8.62
C GLY A 282 15.23 6.40 8.58
N VAL A 283 15.25 7.52 7.86
CA VAL A 283 14.07 8.37 7.64
C VAL A 283 12.96 7.57 6.95
N ARG A 284 13.27 6.84 5.88
CA ARG A 284 12.27 5.98 5.21
C ARG A 284 11.69 4.93 6.16
N ARG A 285 12.53 4.25 6.94
CA ARG A 285 12.08 3.25 7.93
C ARG A 285 11.08 3.86 8.92
N TRP A 286 11.41 5.02 9.49
CA TRP A 286 10.52 5.70 10.44
C TRP A 286 9.25 6.24 9.78
N LEU A 287 9.33 6.77 8.56
CA LEU A 287 8.14 7.18 7.79
C LEU A 287 7.21 6.00 7.52
N ALA A 288 7.74 4.84 7.14
CA ALA A 288 6.95 3.63 6.90
C ALA A 288 6.19 3.13 8.13
N ARG A 289 6.79 3.29 9.32
CA ARG A 289 6.21 2.91 10.61
C ARG A 289 5.21 3.94 11.14
N ASN A 290 5.17 5.15 10.56
CA ASN A 290 4.25 6.19 11.00
C ASN A 290 2.83 5.92 10.49
N PRO A 291 1.81 5.86 11.37
CA PRO A 291 0.41 5.61 11.00
C PRO A 291 -0.22 6.71 10.15
N HIS A 292 0.37 7.91 10.15
CA HIS A 292 -0.11 9.05 9.38
C HIS A 292 0.58 9.20 8.01
N LEU A 293 1.39 8.22 7.60
CA LEU A 293 2.08 8.24 6.30
C LEU A 293 1.08 8.35 5.13
N PRO A 294 1.17 9.42 4.31
CA PRO A 294 0.32 9.53 3.14
C PRO A 294 0.65 8.48 2.09
N VAL A 295 -0.37 7.90 1.46
CA VAL A 295 -0.20 6.88 0.41
C VAL A 295 0.57 7.45 -0.80
N GLY A 296 0.41 8.73 -1.11
CA GLY A 296 1.17 9.41 -2.16
C GLY A 296 2.67 9.44 -1.86
N LEU A 297 3.03 9.77 -0.61
CA LEU A 297 4.42 9.75 -0.14
C LEU A 297 5.00 8.34 -0.14
N LEU A 298 4.25 7.33 0.33
CA LEU A 298 4.65 5.92 0.26
C LEU A 298 5.01 5.51 -1.17
N ARG A 299 4.14 5.81 -2.14
CA ARG A 299 4.39 5.50 -3.56
C ARG A 299 5.63 6.22 -4.10
N ARG A 300 5.86 7.48 -3.71
CA ARG A 300 7.04 8.25 -4.14
C ARG A 300 8.34 7.68 -3.58
N LEU A 301 8.34 7.27 -2.31
CA LEU A 301 9.54 6.78 -1.61
C LEU A 301 9.91 5.34 -1.98
N TRP A 302 8.92 4.45 -2.21
CA TRP A 302 9.14 3.02 -2.46
C TRP A 302 8.81 2.56 -3.88
N GLY A 303 8.09 3.33 -4.69
CA GLY A 303 7.60 2.88 -5.99
C GLY A 303 8.70 2.54 -7.00
N MET A 304 9.84 3.24 -6.93
CA MET A 304 11.00 2.99 -7.78
C MET A 304 12.07 2.09 -7.14
N ARG A 305 11.81 1.57 -5.93
CA ARG A 305 12.76 0.72 -5.20
C ARG A 305 12.72 -0.72 -5.71
N ARG A 306 13.78 -1.48 -5.40
CA ARG A 306 13.90 -2.87 -5.82
C ARG A 306 12.80 -3.73 -5.16
N LEU A 307 12.39 -4.79 -5.85
CA LEU A 307 11.38 -5.76 -5.40
C LEU A 307 11.72 -6.32 -4.03
N LEU A 308 13.00 -6.60 -3.77
CA LEU A 308 13.44 -7.12 -2.47
C LEU A 308 13.21 -6.12 -1.34
N GLU A 309 13.44 -4.83 -1.57
CA GLU A 309 13.16 -3.77 -0.59
C GLU A 309 11.65 -3.61 -0.35
N GLN A 310 10.84 -3.67 -1.41
CA GLN A 310 9.38 -3.60 -1.30
C GLN A 310 8.82 -4.81 -0.53
N TYR A 311 9.40 -6.00 -0.75
CA TYR A 311 9.04 -7.20 0.00
C TYR A 311 9.42 -7.07 1.48
N LYS A 312 10.66 -6.63 1.79
CA LYS A 312 11.11 -6.37 3.17
C LYS A 312 10.15 -5.43 3.90
N LEU A 313 9.71 -4.34 3.24
CA LEU A 313 8.72 -3.44 3.80
C LEU A 313 7.39 -4.15 4.09
N MET A 314 6.87 -4.92 3.12
CA MET A 314 5.58 -5.61 3.25
C MET A 314 5.55 -6.62 4.42
N VAL A 315 6.67 -7.30 4.69
CA VAL A 315 6.76 -8.30 5.77
C VAL A 315 7.12 -7.71 7.13
N ASP A 316 7.51 -6.43 7.20
CA ASP A 316 7.80 -5.76 8.47
C ASP A 316 6.55 -5.76 9.35
N ARG A 317 6.67 -6.26 10.58
CA ARG A 317 5.55 -6.35 11.53
C ARG A 317 5.24 -5.01 12.17
N ASP A 318 6.22 -4.12 12.24
CA ASP A 318 6.14 -2.82 12.92
C ASP A 318 5.42 -1.76 12.08
N ILE A 319 5.18 -2.03 10.79
CA ILE A 319 4.48 -1.08 9.94
C ILE A 319 2.95 -1.18 10.10
N PRO A 320 2.23 -0.03 10.09
CA PRO A 320 0.78 -0.01 10.10
C PRO A 320 0.16 -0.81 8.96
N GLU A 321 -1.01 -1.40 9.20
CA GLU A 321 -1.71 -2.24 8.20
C GLU A 321 -2.05 -1.47 6.92
N GLN A 322 -2.35 -0.17 7.01
CA GLN A 322 -2.57 0.68 5.83
C GLN A 322 -1.31 0.77 4.96
N THR A 323 -0.15 1.03 5.56
CA THR A 323 1.15 1.04 4.87
C THR A 323 1.45 -0.33 4.26
N ARG A 324 1.17 -1.42 5.00
CA ARG A 324 1.39 -2.80 4.55
C ARG A 324 0.58 -3.14 3.30
N ARG A 325 -0.69 -2.70 3.25
CA ARG A 325 -1.55 -2.86 2.06
C ARG A 325 -0.98 -2.12 0.85
N GLY A 326 -0.56 -0.87 1.05
CA GLY A 326 0.09 -0.09 -0.01
C GLY A 326 1.41 -0.71 -0.49
N ALA A 327 2.22 -1.24 0.44
CA ALA A 327 3.46 -1.96 0.11
C ALA A 327 3.20 -3.23 -0.71
N ARG A 328 2.14 -3.98 -0.39
CA ARG A 328 1.72 -5.15 -1.18
C ARG A 328 1.29 -4.76 -2.58
N GLU A 329 0.53 -3.67 -2.73
CA GLU A 329 0.12 -3.16 -4.05
C GLU A 329 1.33 -2.72 -4.89
N LEU A 330 2.27 -1.99 -4.29
CA LEU A 330 3.53 -1.61 -4.92
C LEU A 330 4.32 -2.84 -5.38
N LEU A 331 4.49 -3.83 -4.50
CA LEU A 331 5.20 -5.07 -4.81
C LEU A 331 4.58 -5.79 -6.00
N ARG A 332 3.24 -5.89 -6.03
CA ARG A 332 2.52 -6.55 -7.14
C ARG A 332 2.67 -5.78 -8.44
N THR A 333 2.49 -4.46 -8.44
CA THR A 333 2.64 -3.61 -9.62
C THR A 333 4.08 -3.64 -10.17
N ARG A 334 5.08 -3.58 -9.28
CA ARG A 334 6.49 -3.69 -9.66
C ARG A 334 6.82 -5.09 -10.15
N PHE A 335 6.27 -6.15 -9.55
CA PHE A 335 6.52 -7.52 -10.00
C PHE A 335 5.95 -7.76 -11.40
N ALA A 336 4.76 -7.22 -11.69
CA ALA A 336 4.13 -7.35 -13.00
C ALA A 336 4.88 -6.60 -14.12
N SER A 337 5.48 -5.45 -13.82
CA SER A 337 6.12 -4.56 -14.81
C SER A 337 7.65 -4.55 -14.79
N GLY A 338 8.28 -5.06 -13.72
CA GLY A 338 9.73 -4.99 -13.51
C GLY A 338 10.53 -5.99 -14.35
N PRO A 339 11.86 -5.85 -14.40
CA PRO A 339 12.74 -6.74 -15.16
C PRO A 339 12.74 -8.18 -14.62
N ALA A 340 12.97 -9.13 -15.52
CA ALA A 340 12.92 -10.57 -15.21
C ALA A 340 13.95 -10.98 -14.16
N GLU A 341 15.15 -10.41 -14.23
CA GLU A 341 16.27 -10.70 -13.33
C GLU A 341 15.91 -10.36 -11.87
N GLU A 342 15.24 -9.23 -11.66
CA GLU A 342 14.82 -8.75 -10.34
C GLU A 342 13.70 -9.63 -9.76
N ARG A 343 12.78 -10.14 -10.61
CA ARG A 343 11.74 -11.10 -10.22
C ARG A 343 12.36 -12.42 -9.76
N VAL A 344 13.32 -12.95 -10.53
CA VAL A 344 14.05 -14.17 -10.17
C VAL A 344 14.83 -13.98 -8.88
N GLU A 345 15.55 -12.87 -8.75
CA GLU A 345 16.29 -12.54 -7.53
C GLU A 345 15.37 -12.49 -6.31
N LEU A 346 14.20 -11.84 -6.41
CA LEU A 346 13.20 -11.84 -5.34
C LEU A 346 12.79 -13.26 -4.95
N ILE A 347 12.45 -14.10 -5.92
CA ILE A 347 11.99 -15.48 -5.67
C ILE A 347 13.10 -16.29 -4.98
N LEU A 348 14.33 -16.21 -5.47
CA LEU A 348 15.45 -16.97 -4.92
C LEU A 348 15.85 -16.47 -3.52
N ARG A 349 15.99 -15.15 -3.34
CA ARG A 349 16.39 -14.52 -2.06
C ARG A 349 15.36 -14.72 -0.95
N THR A 350 14.08 -14.87 -1.30
CA THR A 350 13.00 -15.11 -0.34
C THR A 350 12.63 -16.59 -0.24
N GLU A 351 13.37 -17.48 -0.90
CA GLU A 351 13.03 -18.91 -1.02
C GLU A 351 11.58 -19.15 -1.46
N GLY A 352 11.04 -18.28 -2.31
CA GLY A 352 9.66 -18.34 -2.79
C GLY A 352 8.60 -17.87 -1.78
N ARG A 353 8.97 -17.39 -0.58
CA ARG A 353 8.00 -16.85 0.40
C ARG A 353 7.23 -15.64 -0.13
N ALA A 354 7.85 -14.86 -1.03
CA ALA A 354 7.17 -13.76 -1.71
C ALA A 354 5.99 -14.21 -2.60
N LEU A 355 5.99 -15.46 -3.09
CA LEU A 355 4.99 -15.96 -4.04
C LEU A 355 3.56 -15.96 -3.47
N ALA A 356 3.41 -16.13 -2.15
CA ALA A 356 2.10 -16.06 -1.49
C ALA A 356 1.41 -14.68 -1.70
N SER A 357 2.19 -13.59 -1.74
CA SER A 357 1.69 -12.24 -1.98
C SER A 357 1.52 -11.91 -3.48
N LEU A 358 2.07 -12.76 -4.34
CA LEU A 358 2.06 -12.64 -5.81
C LEU A 358 1.10 -13.63 -6.46
N SER A 359 0.17 -14.20 -5.69
CA SER A 359 -0.86 -15.09 -6.22
C SER A 359 -1.66 -14.39 -7.33
N GLY A 360 -1.93 -15.16 -8.40
CA GLY A 360 -2.63 -14.70 -9.59
C GLY A 360 -1.81 -13.84 -10.56
N LEU A 361 -0.53 -13.54 -10.28
CA LEU A 361 0.32 -12.82 -11.22
C LEU A 361 1.07 -13.80 -12.14
N PRO A 362 0.98 -13.64 -13.47
CA PRO A 362 1.69 -14.50 -14.40
C PRO A 362 3.19 -14.19 -14.40
N VAL A 363 3.96 -15.14 -14.89
CA VAL A 363 5.40 -15.02 -15.14
C VAL A 363 5.63 -14.99 -16.63
N ASP A 364 6.46 -14.06 -17.08
CA ASP A 364 6.88 -13.96 -18.47
C ASP A 364 7.88 -15.06 -18.86
N GLY A 365 7.99 -15.34 -20.15
CA GLY A 365 8.86 -16.41 -20.67
C GLY A 365 10.33 -16.25 -20.25
N ARG A 366 10.84 -15.02 -20.15
CA ARG A 366 12.24 -14.75 -19.76
C ARG A 366 12.48 -15.08 -18.29
N THR A 367 11.63 -14.62 -17.38
CA THR A 367 11.71 -14.99 -15.95
C THR A 367 11.64 -16.50 -15.76
N ALA A 368 10.74 -17.17 -16.49
CA ALA A 368 10.60 -18.61 -16.43
C ALA A 368 11.85 -19.36 -16.95
N ALA A 369 12.43 -18.91 -18.07
CA ALA A 369 13.67 -19.48 -18.61
C ALA A 369 14.85 -19.30 -17.63
N LEU A 370 14.96 -18.13 -17.01
CA LEU A 370 15.98 -17.86 -15.98
C LEU A 370 15.81 -18.77 -14.75
N LEU A 371 14.58 -19.07 -14.33
CA LEU A 371 14.31 -20.03 -13.25
C LEU A 371 14.64 -21.47 -13.67
N CYS A 372 14.34 -21.86 -14.91
CA CYS A 372 14.73 -23.18 -15.44
C CYS A 372 16.25 -23.33 -15.59
N GLY A 373 16.99 -22.23 -15.79
CA GLY A 373 18.46 -22.25 -15.84
C GLY A 373 19.14 -22.48 -14.48
N ARG A 374 18.39 -22.57 -13.38
CA ARG A 374 18.95 -22.74 -12.03
C ARG A 374 18.94 -24.19 -11.57
N THR A 375 19.97 -24.50 -10.79
CA THR A 375 20.00 -25.68 -9.91
C THR A 375 19.39 -25.29 -8.57
N TYR A 376 18.48 -26.13 -8.08
CA TYR A 376 17.77 -25.88 -6.83
C TYR A 376 18.38 -26.73 -5.72
N THR A 377 18.78 -26.08 -4.63
CA THR A 377 19.29 -26.75 -3.42
C THR A 377 18.31 -26.67 -2.25
N SER A 378 17.50 -25.61 -2.18
CA SER A 378 16.52 -25.39 -1.11
C SER A 378 15.23 -26.17 -1.36
N VAL A 379 14.92 -27.08 -0.43
CA VAL A 379 13.66 -27.83 -0.40
C VAL A 379 12.48 -26.87 -0.20
N LEU A 380 12.66 -25.84 0.63
CA LEU A 380 11.60 -24.87 0.91
C LEU A 380 11.22 -24.08 -0.35
N LEU A 381 12.22 -23.65 -1.13
CA LEU A 381 11.96 -22.98 -2.40
C LEU A 381 11.16 -23.86 -3.36
N LEU A 382 11.51 -25.15 -3.47
CA LEU A 382 10.78 -26.09 -4.31
C LEU A 382 9.34 -26.30 -3.84
N GLN A 383 9.11 -26.41 -2.52
CA GLN A 383 7.76 -26.50 -1.95
C GLN A 383 6.94 -25.25 -2.23
N ASN A 384 7.52 -24.06 -2.10
CA ASN A 384 6.84 -22.80 -2.38
C ASN A 384 6.52 -22.65 -3.89
N LEU A 385 7.43 -23.05 -4.76
CA LEU A 385 7.19 -23.09 -6.21
C LEU A 385 6.10 -24.11 -6.58
N ALA A 386 6.07 -25.27 -5.93
CA ALA A 386 5.04 -26.29 -6.14
C ALA A 386 3.64 -25.86 -5.68
N ARG A 387 3.54 -24.92 -4.74
CA ARG A 387 2.26 -24.35 -4.27
C ARG A 387 1.81 -23.13 -5.07
N TRP A 388 2.69 -22.56 -5.89
CA TRP A 388 2.40 -21.35 -6.63
C TRP A 388 1.62 -21.65 -7.89
N SER A 389 0.31 -21.41 -7.86
CA SER A 389 -0.61 -21.74 -8.96
C SER A 389 -0.26 -21.08 -10.31
N ALA A 390 0.45 -19.94 -10.29
CA ALA A 390 0.89 -19.25 -11.51
C ALA A 390 2.27 -19.73 -12.01
N ALA A 391 2.87 -20.76 -11.39
CA ALA A 391 4.13 -21.34 -11.83
C ALA A 391 4.02 -21.85 -13.29
N PRO A 392 4.88 -21.40 -14.21
CA PRO A 392 4.82 -21.79 -15.61
C PRO A 392 4.96 -23.31 -15.82
N PRO A 393 4.27 -23.90 -16.81
CA PRO A 393 4.33 -25.35 -17.06
C PRO A 393 5.77 -25.85 -17.34
N GLN A 394 6.56 -25.05 -18.07
CA GLN A 394 7.98 -25.35 -18.32
C GLN A 394 8.82 -25.41 -17.04
N LEU A 395 8.49 -24.58 -16.05
CA LEU A 395 9.17 -24.60 -14.75
C LEU A 395 8.80 -25.88 -13.99
N ILE A 396 7.52 -26.23 -13.93
CA ILE A 396 7.07 -27.46 -13.27
C ILE A 396 7.72 -28.71 -13.89
N ALA A 397 7.76 -28.79 -15.22
CA ALA A 397 8.43 -29.88 -15.94
C ALA A 397 9.95 -29.92 -15.65
N HIS A 398 10.60 -28.76 -15.51
CA HIS A 398 12.00 -28.67 -15.09
C HIS A 398 12.21 -29.16 -13.65
N LEU A 399 11.38 -28.72 -12.71
CA LEU A 399 11.48 -29.11 -11.30
C LEU A 399 11.33 -30.63 -11.12
N LEU A 400 10.41 -31.27 -11.84
CA LEU A 400 10.22 -32.74 -11.80
C LEU A 400 11.46 -33.54 -12.25
N ARG A 401 12.35 -32.93 -13.04
CA ARG A 401 13.61 -33.56 -13.49
C ARG A 401 14.76 -33.38 -12.50
N GLN A 402 14.63 -32.49 -11.50
CA GLN A 402 15.67 -32.22 -10.52
C GLN A 402 15.91 -33.43 -9.62
N GLU A 403 17.18 -33.70 -9.30
CA GLU A 403 17.55 -34.83 -8.44
C GLU A 403 16.93 -34.75 -7.06
N LEU A 404 16.86 -33.56 -6.46
CA LEU A 404 16.24 -33.37 -5.14
C LEU A 404 14.77 -33.78 -5.12
N VAL A 405 14.02 -33.46 -6.18
CA VAL A 405 12.61 -33.85 -6.31
C VAL A 405 12.48 -35.35 -6.48
N ARG A 406 13.36 -35.99 -7.26
CA ARG A 406 13.35 -37.45 -7.44
C ARG A 406 13.64 -38.21 -6.14
N ARG A 407 14.51 -37.67 -5.29
CA ARG A 407 14.86 -38.25 -3.98
C ARG A 407 13.77 -38.03 -2.92
N GLN A 408 12.87 -37.07 -3.12
CA GLN A 408 11.83 -36.69 -2.15
C GLN A 408 10.41 -36.99 -2.69
N PRO A 409 9.81 -38.14 -2.32
CA PRO A 409 8.54 -38.57 -2.90
C PRO A 409 7.39 -37.60 -2.62
N GLN A 410 7.35 -36.97 -1.44
CA GLN A 410 6.31 -35.99 -1.07
C GLN A 410 6.32 -34.78 -2.01
N LEU A 411 7.50 -34.25 -2.32
CA LEU A 411 7.67 -33.10 -3.20
C LEU A 411 7.33 -33.45 -4.65
N ARG A 412 7.71 -34.65 -5.09
CA ARG A 412 7.32 -35.19 -6.39
C ARG A 412 5.80 -35.25 -6.52
N THR A 413 5.11 -35.83 -5.54
CA THR A 413 3.64 -35.92 -5.54
C THR A 413 2.98 -34.54 -5.57
N GLN A 414 3.52 -33.56 -4.83
CA GLN A 414 3.01 -32.17 -4.89
C GLN A 414 3.13 -31.57 -6.30
N LEU A 415 4.29 -31.73 -6.94
CA LEU A 415 4.51 -31.22 -8.29
C LEU A 415 3.67 -31.95 -9.35
N GLN A 416 3.46 -33.26 -9.22
CA GLN A 416 2.59 -34.03 -10.13
C GLN A 416 1.12 -33.60 -10.03
N ARG A 417 0.65 -33.23 -8.82
CA ARG A 417 -0.70 -32.70 -8.58
C ARG A 417 -0.86 -31.24 -9.01
N HIS A 418 0.21 -30.57 -9.42
CA HIS A 418 0.13 -29.16 -9.80
C HIS A 418 -0.75 -28.96 -11.05
N PRO A 419 -1.56 -27.88 -11.13
CA PRO A 419 -2.43 -27.59 -12.28
C PRO A 419 -1.68 -27.50 -13.62
N ASN A 420 -0.42 -27.06 -13.59
CA ASN A 420 0.43 -26.92 -14.77
C ASN A 420 1.43 -28.08 -14.96
N ALA A 421 1.26 -29.20 -14.26
CA ALA A 421 2.09 -30.39 -14.44
C ALA A 421 1.89 -31.03 -15.83
N PRO A 422 2.96 -31.51 -16.49
CA PRO A 422 2.83 -32.21 -17.77
C PRO A 422 2.00 -33.48 -17.62
N ALA A 423 1.20 -33.80 -18.64
CA ALA A 423 0.25 -34.93 -18.60
C ALA A 423 0.93 -36.29 -18.36
N GLU A 424 2.18 -36.45 -18.81
CA GLU A 424 3.00 -37.65 -18.60
C GLU A 424 3.32 -37.87 -17.12
N ALA A 425 3.61 -36.79 -16.39
CA ALA A 425 3.97 -36.86 -14.97
C ALA A 425 2.78 -37.18 -14.06
N ARG A 426 1.53 -37.01 -14.54
CA ARG A 426 0.31 -37.31 -13.78
C ARG A 426 -0.09 -38.79 -13.78
N ARG A 427 0.49 -39.60 -14.68
CA ARG A 427 0.09 -41.01 -14.88
C ARG A 427 0.88 -42.02 -14.04
N GLY A 428 1.88 -41.58 -13.28
CA GLY A 428 2.66 -42.41 -12.37
C GLY A 428 2.73 -41.79 -10.99
#